data_AF-A0A1Z9C564-F1
#
_entry.id   AF-A0A1Z9C564-F1
#
_cell.length_a   1.000
_cell.length_b   1.000
_cell.length_c   1.000
_cell.angle_alpha   90.00
_cell.angle_beta   90.00
_cell.angle_gamma   90.00
#
_symmetry.space_group_name_H-M   'P 1'
#
loop_
_entity.id
_entity.type
_entity.pdbx_description
1 polymer ?
#
loop_
_entity_poly.entity_id
_entity_poly.type
_entity_poly.pdbx_seq_one_letter_code
_entity_poly.pdbx_strand_id
1 'polypeptide(L)'
;MKITASNTQLVQQKVDLINTIVDQPQKADDRGIPSFSERLNSGLEQVAQTQNEAAQLAKDFELGVENDLARVMVGQQVSSLAFQLTLNVRNKALSAYKDIMNMPV
;
A
#
# COMPACT_ATOMS: atom_id res chain seq x y z
N MET A 1 -27.86 -58.25 6.30
CA MET A 1 -28.08 -56.79 6.33
C MET A 1 -26.72 -56.09 6.44
N LYS A 2 -26.17 -55.59 5.33
CA LYS A 2 -24.89 -54.87 5.27
C LYS A 2 -25.05 -53.67 4.33
N ILE A 3 -25.72 -52.62 4.79
CA ILE A 3 -25.95 -51.38 4.04
C ILE A 3 -25.76 -50.20 4.97
N THR A 4 -24.51 -49.97 5.41
CA THR A 4 -24.15 -48.69 6.07
C THR A 4 -22.69 -48.28 5.90
N ALA A 5 -21.77 -49.14 5.41
CA ALA A 5 -20.35 -48.77 5.34
C ALA A 5 -19.95 -47.90 4.13
N SER A 6 -20.75 -47.87 3.05
CA SER A 6 -20.32 -47.25 1.78
C SER A 6 -20.61 -45.76 1.67
N ASN A 7 -21.46 -45.19 2.54
CA ASN A 7 -21.80 -43.76 2.50
C ASN A 7 -20.87 -42.88 3.35
N THR A 8 -20.14 -43.46 4.30
CA THR A 8 -19.20 -42.74 5.18
C THR A 8 -17.85 -42.49 4.50
N GLN A 9 -17.41 -43.38 3.59
CA GLN A 9 -16.18 -43.18 2.82
C GLN A 9 -16.29 -42.08 1.75
N LEU A 10 -17.50 -41.88 1.20
CA LEU A 10 -17.78 -40.81 0.23
C LEU A 10 -17.80 -39.42 0.88
N VAL A 11 -18.13 -39.33 2.16
CA VAL A 11 -18.08 -38.07 2.93
C VAL A 11 -16.64 -37.73 3.30
N GLN A 12 -15.81 -38.73 3.63
CA GLN A 12 -14.40 -38.49 3.97
C GLN A 12 -13.59 -37.97 2.78
N GLN A 13 -13.76 -38.57 1.58
CA GLN A 13 -13.05 -38.12 0.37
C GLN A 13 -13.41 -36.68 -0.05
N LYS A 14 -14.67 -36.26 0.19
CA LYS A 14 -15.08 -34.86 -0.01
C LYS A 14 -14.46 -33.90 1.00
N VAL A 15 -14.21 -34.33 2.24
CA VAL A 15 -13.61 -33.49 3.29
C VAL A 15 -12.12 -33.26 3.03
N ASP A 16 -11.39 -34.26 2.52
CA ASP A 16 -9.97 -34.13 2.14
C ASP A 16 -9.75 -33.20 0.93
N LEU A 17 -10.72 -33.17 0.01
CA LEU A 17 -10.72 -32.24 -1.14
C LEU A 17 -10.92 -30.78 -0.71
N ILE A 18 -11.58 -30.50 0.42
CA ILE A 18 -11.85 -29.13 0.89
C ILE A 18 -10.64 -28.57 1.65
N ASN A 19 -9.95 -29.40 2.43
CA ASN A 19 -8.77 -28.97 3.20
C ASN A 19 -7.53 -28.67 2.34
N THR A 20 -7.42 -29.27 1.15
CA THR A 20 -6.28 -29.01 0.25
C THR A 20 -6.39 -27.63 -0.44
N ILE A 21 -7.58 -27.03 -0.48
CA ILE A 21 -7.82 -25.72 -1.13
C ILE A 21 -7.45 -24.55 -0.19
N VAL A 22 -7.35 -24.80 1.12
CA VAL A 22 -7.15 -23.77 2.15
C VAL A 22 -5.67 -23.51 2.47
N ASP A 23 -4.76 -24.43 2.15
CA ASP A 23 -3.34 -24.36 2.58
C ASP A 23 -2.32 -24.08 1.46
N GLN A 24 -2.75 -23.49 0.34
CA GLN A 24 -1.80 -22.96 -0.62
C GLN A 24 -1.72 -21.44 -0.45
N PRO A 25 -0.65 -20.88 0.13
CA PRO A 25 -0.38 -19.46 -0.03
C PRO A 25 -0.12 -19.25 -1.51
N GLN A 26 -1.15 -18.78 -2.23
CA GLN A 26 -1.01 -18.32 -3.59
C GLN A 26 0.06 -17.23 -3.56
N LYS A 27 1.28 -17.59 -3.99
CA LYS A 27 2.30 -16.62 -4.36
C LYS A 27 1.69 -15.80 -5.48
N ALA A 28 1.23 -14.61 -5.13
CA ALA A 28 0.84 -13.61 -6.10
C ALA A 28 1.99 -13.47 -7.10
N ASP A 29 1.66 -13.63 -8.38
CA ASP A 29 2.61 -13.50 -9.49
C ASP A 29 3.11 -12.04 -9.52
N ASP A 30 4.23 -11.81 -8.85
CA ASP A 30 4.93 -10.53 -8.68
C ASP A 30 5.71 -10.14 -9.96
N ARG A 31 5.10 -10.33 -11.13
CA ARG A 31 5.73 -10.01 -12.43
C ARG A 31 5.01 -8.84 -13.08
N GLY A 32 5.24 -7.65 -12.54
CA GLY A 32 4.92 -6.38 -13.22
C GLY A 32 4.18 -5.34 -12.40
N ILE A 33 3.77 -5.65 -11.17
CA ILE A 33 3.26 -4.64 -10.24
C ILE A 33 4.43 -4.21 -9.37
N PRO A 34 4.89 -2.94 -9.44
CA PRO A 34 5.94 -2.46 -8.54
C PRO A 34 5.50 -2.71 -7.10
N SER A 35 6.41 -3.27 -6.30
CA SER A 35 6.12 -3.63 -4.93
C SER A 35 5.59 -2.41 -4.17
N PHE A 36 4.78 -2.63 -3.13
CA PHE A 36 4.32 -1.55 -2.27
C PHE A 36 5.49 -0.69 -1.76
N SER A 37 6.64 -1.33 -1.48
CA SER A 37 7.86 -0.64 -1.07
C SER A 37 8.42 0.30 -2.15
N GLU A 38 8.44 -0.14 -3.41
CA GLU A 38 8.85 0.70 -4.54
C GLU A 38 7.89 1.87 -4.74
N ARG A 39 6.57 1.61 -4.66
CA ARG A 39 5.54 2.66 -4.78
C ARG A 39 5.62 3.67 -3.64
N LEU A 40 5.89 3.21 -2.42
CA LEU A 40 6.08 4.07 -1.26
C LEU A 40 7.36 4.91 -1.41
N ASN A 41 8.47 4.31 -1.86
CA ASN A 41 9.71 5.04 -2.13
C ASN A 41 9.51 6.09 -3.21
N SER A 42 8.88 5.76 -4.35
CA SER A 42 8.54 6.73 -5.38
C SER A 42 7.63 7.85 -4.88
N GLY A 43 6.66 7.54 -4.00
CA GLY A 43 5.80 8.54 -3.38
C GLY A 43 6.56 9.48 -2.43
N LEU A 44 7.53 8.94 -1.67
CA LEU A 44 8.42 9.75 -0.81
C LEU A 44 9.29 10.68 -1.65
N GLU A 45 9.84 10.18 -2.76
CA GLU A 45 10.63 10.96 -3.72
C GLU A 45 9.79 12.09 -4.35
N GLN A 46 8.55 11.80 -4.72
CA GLN A 46 7.62 12.82 -5.23
C GLN A 46 7.35 13.92 -4.20
N VAL A 47 7.14 13.58 -2.92
CA VAL A 47 6.96 14.61 -1.88
C VAL A 47 8.20 15.47 -1.71
N ALA A 48 9.40 14.87 -1.74
CA ALA A 48 10.65 15.63 -1.70
C ALA A 48 10.79 16.57 -2.91
N GLN A 49 10.36 16.12 -4.08
CA GLN A 49 10.36 16.95 -5.29
C GLN A 49 9.35 18.10 -5.19
N THR A 50 8.12 17.85 -4.76
CA THR A 50 7.09 18.90 -4.57
C THR A 50 7.54 19.93 -3.52
N GLN A 51 8.21 19.51 -2.43
CA GLN A 51 8.79 20.45 -1.46
C GLN A 51 9.86 21.35 -2.08
N ASN A 52 10.75 20.80 -2.91
CA ASN A 52 11.76 21.59 -3.61
C ASN A 52 11.13 22.54 -4.63
N GLU A 53 10.13 22.10 -5.39
CA GLU A 53 9.38 22.96 -6.32
C GLU A 53 8.69 24.10 -5.58
N ALA A 54 8.05 23.82 -4.43
CA ALA A 54 7.40 24.85 -3.63
C ALA A 54 8.39 25.86 -3.05
N ALA A 55 9.60 25.41 -2.65
CA ALA A 55 10.68 26.30 -2.21
C ALA A 55 11.22 27.16 -3.35
N GLN A 56 11.34 26.58 -4.55
CA GLN A 56 11.78 27.30 -5.75
C GLN A 56 10.75 28.35 -6.19
N LEU A 57 9.47 27.99 -6.23
CA LEU A 57 8.36 28.90 -6.51
C LEU A 57 8.31 30.08 -5.53
N ALA A 58 8.52 29.82 -4.23
CA ALA A 58 8.58 30.88 -3.23
C ALA A 58 9.76 31.84 -3.51
N LYS A 59 10.92 31.30 -3.87
CA LYS A 59 12.11 32.08 -4.22
C LYS A 59 11.93 32.88 -5.50
N ASP A 60 11.33 32.29 -6.53
CA ASP A 60 11.09 32.95 -7.81
C ASP A 60 10.04 34.07 -7.70
N PHE A 61 9.09 33.93 -6.77
CA PHE A 61 8.16 34.98 -6.37
C PHE A 61 8.86 36.13 -5.64
N GLU A 62 9.74 35.84 -4.66
CA GLU A 62 10.53 36.87 -3.97
C GLU A 62 11.46 37.64 -4.92
N LEU A 63 11.97 36.96 -5.96
CA LEU A 63 12.83 37.56 -6.98
C LEU A 63 12.05 38.31 -8.08
N GLY A 64 10.70 38.26 -8.05
CA GLY A 64 9.84 38.93 -9.04
C GLY A 64 9.87 38.30 -10.44
N VAL A 65 10.38 37.07 -10.57
CA VAL A 65 10.42 36.31 -11.83
C VAL A 65 9.03 35.75 -12.15
N GLU A 66 8.25 35.42 -11.13
CA GLU A 66 6.87 34.92 -11.26
C GLU A 66 5.93 35.79 -10.41
N ASN A 67 5.00 36.50 -11.05
CA ASN A 67 4.07 37.43 -10.37
C ASN A 67 2.78 36.74 -9.90
N ASP A 68 2.73 35.41 -10.00
CA ASP A 68 1.54 34.60 -9.74
C ASP A 68 1.58 34.00 -8.32
N LEU A 69 1.30 34.85 -7.34
CA LEU A 69 1.18 34.47 -5.93
C LEU A 69 0.23 33.27 -5.73
N ALA A 70 -0.82 33.15 -6.56
CA ALA A 70 -1.78 32.06 -6.44
C ALA A 70 -1.12 30.70 -6.69
N ARG A 71 -0.19 30.61 -7.65
CA ARG A 71 0.54 29.38 -7.94
C ARG A 71 1.44 28.95 -6.78
N VAL A 72 2.12 29.90 -6.14
CA VAL A 72 2.94 29.65 -4.94
C VAL A 72 2.08 29.14 -3.79
N MET A 73 0.96 29.81 -3.52
CA MET A 73 0.05 29.42 -2.42
C MET A 73 -0.56 28.04 -2.64
N VAL A 74 -0.95 27.71 -3.87
CA VAL A 74 -1.43 26.37 -4.23
C VAL A 74 -0.32 25.33 -4.10
N GLY A 75 0.90 25.61 -4.57
CA GLY A 75 2.05 24.71 -4.43
C GLY A 75 2.38 24.41 -2.96
N GLN A 76 2.32 25.42 -2.09
CA GLN A 76 2.50 25.27 -0.64
C GLN A 76 1.41 24.39 -0.01
N GLN A 77 0.14 24.60 -0.37
CA GLN A 77 -0.98 23.81 0.14
C GLN A 77 -0.92 22.35 -0.32
N VAL A 78 -0.59 22.12 -1.60
CA VAL A 78 -0.39 20.78 -2.16
C VAL A 78 0.76 20.07 -1.44
N SER A 79 1.88 20.74 -1.22
CA SER A 79 3.04 20.17 -0.51
C SER A 79 2.71 19.76 0.92
N SER A 80 2.00 20.62 1.66
CA SER A 80 1.58 20.36 3.04
C SER A 80 0.62 19.16 3.12
N LEU A 81 -0.37 19.10 2.22
CA LEU A 81 -1.31 17.99 2.14
C LEU A 81 -0.61 16.67 1.76
N ALA A 82 0.28 16.71 0.78
CA ALA A 82 1.06 15.56 0.33
C ALA A 82 1.95 15.01 1.46
N PHE A 83 2.59 15.88 2.24
CA PHE A 83 3.38 15.49 3.40
C PHE A 83 2.54 14.81 4.48
N GLN A 84 1.38 15.39 4.83
CA GLN A 84 0.46 14.78 5.80
C GLN A 84 -0.03 13.40 5.34
N LEU A 85 -0.37 13.26 4.05
CA LEU A 85 -0.76 11.97 3.48
C LEU A 85 0.37 10.94 3.61
N THR A 86 1.60 11.32 3.29
CA THR A 86 2.78 10.45 3.43
C THR A 86 2.99 9.97 4.87
N LEU A 87 2.84 10.84 5.87
CA LEU A 87 2.93 10.43 7.27
C LEU A 87 1.85 9.41 7.64
N ASN A 88 0.62 9.60 7.16
CA ASN A 88 -0.47 8.65 7.38
C ASN A 88 -0.18 7.29 6.73
N VAL A 89 0.31 7.28 5.49
CA VAL A 89 0.67 6.04 4.79
C VAL A 89 1.82 5.32 5.51
N ARG A 90 2.86 6.05 5.93
CA ARG A 90 3.97 5.50 6.73
C ARG A 90 3.45 4.85 8.01
N ASN A 91 2.62 5.56 8.77
CA ASN A 91 2.07 5.05 10.02
C ASN A 91 1.21 3.80 9.79
N LYS A 92 0.38 3.79 8.74
CA LYS A 92 -0.45 2.64 8.38
C LYS A 92 0.39 1.43 7.94
N ALA A 93 1.47 1.65 7.19
CA ALA A 93 2.40 0.60 6.78
C ALA A 93 3.13 -0.03 7.98
N LEU A 94 3.57 0.80 8.93
CA LEU A 94 4.19 0.33 10.17
C LEU A 94 3.20 -0.47 11.03
N SER A 95 1.95 -0.01 11.14
CA SER A 95 0.91 -0.74 11.85
C SER A 95 0.60 -2.08 11.18
N ALA A 96 0.45 -2.12 9.85
CA ALA A 96 0.19 -3.37 9.12
C ALA A 96 1.34 -4.39 9.30
N TYR A 97 2.59 -3.94 9.28
CA TYR A 97 3.74 -4.79 9.58
C TYR A 97 3.69 -5.33 11.01
N LYS A 98 3.35 -4.47 11.99
CA LYS A 98 3.16 -4.86 13.38
C LYS A 98 1.99 -5.84 13.55
N ASP A 99 0.90 -5.67 12.83
CA ASP A 99 -0.29 -6.52 12.89
C ASP A 99 0.02 -7.92 12.35
N ILE A 100 0.77 -8.04 11.24
CA ILE A 100 1.25 -9.32 10.72
C ILE A 100 2.15 -10.03 11.74
N MET A 101 3.04 -9.31 12.42
CA MET A 101 3.91 -9.91 13.45
C MET A 101 3.19 -10.33 14.73
N ASN A 102 2.09 -9.67 15.08
CA ASN A 102 1.31 -10.00 16.29
C ASN A 102 0.15 -10.96 15.99
N MET A 103 -0.03 -11.37 14.73
CA MET A 103 -1.00 -12.40 14.38
C MET A 103 -0.48 -13.73 14.93
N PRO A 104 -1.19 -14.39 15.87
CA PRO A 104 -0.80 -15.73 16.30
C PRO A 104 -0.93 -16.67 15.10
N VAL A 105 0.13 -17.44 14.84
CA VAL A 105 0.13 -18.55 13.89
C VAL A 105 -0.81 -19.66 14.33
#